data_AF-A0A523GT48-F1
#
_entry.id   AF-A0A523GT48-F1
#
_cell.length_a   1.000
_cell.length_b   1.000
_cell.length_c   1.000
_cell.angle_alpha   90.00
_cell.angle_beta   90.00
_cell.angle_gamma   90.00
#
_symmetry.space_group_name_H-M   'P 1'
#
loop_
_entity.id
_entity.type
_entity.pdbx_description
1 polymer ?
#
loop_
_entity_poly.entity_id
_entity_poly.type
_entity_poly.pdbx_seq_one_letter_code
_entity_poly.pdbx_strand_id
1 'polypeptide(L)'
;MDTNGPWDRGVVLASSIYQRDVLDELKAQFLGPLLDGNILSPYADYYFNPEQGAWYVTGYDGAYFFDTRIEPPDLRNGRPEIQSFVTNGDQSPN
;
A
#
# COMPACT_ATOMS: atom_id res chain seq x y z
N MET A 1 -1.48 6.11 16.75
CA MET A 1 -1.54 4.88 15.93
C MET A 1 -0.68 5.19 14.73
N ASP A 2 0.43 4.50 14.62
CA ASP A 2 1.45 4.71 13.60
C ASP A 2 1.24 3.61 12.54
N THR A 3 0.76 3.82 11.29
CA THR A 3 1.09 4.74 10.15
C THR A 3 2.29 4.36 9.29
N ASN A 4 2.99 3.27 9.59
CA ASN A 4 4.27 2.93 8.95
C ASN A 4 4.17 2.15 7.63
N GLY A 5 3.57 2.81 6.63
CA GLY A 5 3.90 2.56 5.23
C GLY A 5 3.12 1.43 4.53
N PRO A 6 3.59 1.00 3.36
CA PRO A 6 2.90 0.05 2.47
C PRO A 6 2.55 -1.29 3.11
N TRP A 7 3.28 -1.63 4.15
CA TRP A 7 3.15 -2.85 4.90
C TRP A 7 1.97 -2.83 5.88
N ASP A 8 1.29 -1.69 6.04
CA ASP A 8 0.15 -1.48 6.94
C ASP A 8 -0.96 -0.59 6.32
N ARG A 9 -1.14 -0.64 4.99
CA ARG A 9 -2.20 0.12 4.27
C ARG A 9 -3.60 -0.48 4.50
N GLY A 10 -4.04 -0.47 5.76
CA GLY A 10 -5.43 -0.66 6.15
C GLY A 10 -6.12 0.67 6.39
N VAL A 11 -7.40 0.77 6.04
CA VAL A 11 -8.27 1.81 6.59
C VAL A 11 -8.41 1.55 8.08
N VAL A 12 -7.90 2.46 8.91
CA VAL A 12 -8.06 2.38 10.35
C VAL A 12 -9.45 2.86 10.72
N LEU A 13 -10.31 1.94 11.14
CA LEU A 13 -11.58 2.29 11.79
C LEU A 13 -11.44 2.14 13.30
N ALA A 14 -11.61 3.24 14.02
CA ALA A 14 -11.52 3.31 15.48
C ALA A 14 -12.85 3.81 16.07
N SER A 15 -13.23 3.26 17.23
CA SER A 15 -14.41 3.65 18.00
C SER A 15 -14.13 3.49 19.50
N SER A 16 -15.04 3.97 20.36
CA SER A 16 -14.92 3.80 21.82
C SER A 16 -15.09 2.33 22.22
N ILE A 17 -14.51 1.94 23.38
CA ILE A 17 -14.55 0.54 23.87
C ILE A 17 -15.98 -0.01 24.04
N TYR A 18 -16.95 0.85 24.34
CA TYR A 18 -18.35 0.48 24.54
C TYR A 18 -19.09 0.14 23.24
N GLN A 19 -18.47 0.45 22.09
CA GLN A 19 -19.04 0.27 20.76
C GLN A 19 -18.22 -0.75 19.94
N ARG A 20 -17.38 -1.55 20.61
CA ARG A 20 -16.54 -2.55 19.95
C ARG A 20 -17.36 -3.53 19.12
N ASP A 21 -18.48 -4.01 19.65
CA ASP A 21 -19.35 -4.97 18.95
C ASP A 21 -20.01 -4.36 17.71
N VAL A 22 -20.22 -3.04 17.72
CA VAL A 22 -20.78 -2.26 16.60
C VAL A 22 -19.71 -1.92 15.56
N LEU A 23 -18.44 -1.83 15.98
CA LEU A 23 -17.32 -1.48 15.11
C LEU A 23 -17.08 -2.52 14.01
N ASP A 24 -17.26 -3.80 14.32
CA ASP A 24 -17.05 -4.87 13.34
C ASP A 24 -18.13 -4.84 12.25
N GLU A 25 -19.39 -4.57 12.62
CA GLU A 25 -20.49 -4.40 11.66
C GLU A 25 -20.28 -3.14 10.79
N LEU A 26 -19.83 -2.04 11.40
CA LEU A 26 -19.50 -0.81 10.67
C LEU A 26 -18.32 -1.01 9.70
N LYS A 27 -17.28 -1.74 10.10
CA LYS A 27 -16.17 -2.11 9.21
C LYS A 27 -16.68 -2.93 8.04
N ALA A 28 -17.50 -3.94 8.28
CA ALA A 28 -18.03 -4.79 7.23
C ALA A 28 -18.90 -4.01 6.23
N GLN A 29 -19.79 -3.13 6.72
CA GLN A 29 -20.62 -2.29 5.83
C GLN A 29 -19.82 -1.25 5.05
N PHE A 30 -18.80 -0.65 5.67
CA PHE A 30 -18.01 0.40 5.03
C PHE A 30 -16.98 -0.16 4.04
N LEU A 31 -16.29 -1.24 4.43
CA LEU A 31 -15.22 -1.83 3.63
C LEU A 31 -15.72 -2.92 2.67
N GLY A 32 -16.84 -3.59 2.98
CA GLY A 32 -17.42 -4.64 2.14
C GLY A 32 -17.54 -4.24 0.67
N PRO A 33 -18.17 -3.11 0.33
CA PRO A 33 -18.27 -2.64 -1.05
C PRO A 33 -16.92 -2.32 -1.73
N LEU A 34 -15.91 -1.91 -0.95
CA LEU A 34 -14.55 -1.66 -1.47
C LEU A 34 -13.79 -2.97 -1.73
N LEU A 35 -14.06 -4.01 -0.93
CA LEU A 35 -13.45 -5.33 -1.03
C LEU A 35 -14.14 -6.20 -2.09
N ASP A 36 -15.46 -6.13 -2.18
CA ASP A 36 -16.29 -6.85 -3.17
C ASP A 36 -16.17 -6.22 -4.57
N GLY A 37 -15.77 -4.94 -4.62
CA GLY A 37 -15.86 -4.10 -5.81
C GLY A 37 -14.74 -4.24 -6.83
N ASN A 38 -13.56 -4.81 -6.54
CA ASN A 38 -12.55 -4.91 -7.60
C ASN A 38 -11.36 -5.85 -7.33
N ILE A 39 -11.01 -6.57 -8.39
CA ILE A 39 -9.64 -6.96 -8.73
C ILE A 39 -8.77 -5.72 -8.52
N LEU A 40 -7.75 -5.80 -7.65
CA LEU A 40 -6.83 -4.69 -7.44
C LEU A 40 -6.21 -4.30 -8.79
N SER A 41 -6.60 -3.15 -9.34
CA SER A 41 -5.91 -2.62 -10.51
C SER A 41 -4.45 -2.38 -10.16
N PRO A 42 -3.50 -2.72 -11.04
CA PRO A 42 -2.10 -2.47 -10.78
C PRO A 42 -1.85 -1.00 -10.40
N TYR A 43 -1.08 -0.78 -9.33
CA TYR A 43 -0.75 0.57 -8.84
C TYR A 43 0.66 0.64 -8.27
N ALA A 44 1.28 1.82 -8.30
CA ALA A 44 2.55 2.10 -7.66
C ALA A 44 2.51 3.47 -6.96
N ASP A 45 3.15 3.60 -5.79
CA ASP A 45 3.28 4.85 -5.03
C ASP A 45 4.68 4.98 -4.41
N TYR A 46 5.12 6.22 -4.22
CA TYR A 46 6.30 6.55 -3.43
C TYR A 46 5.98 6.62 -1.94
N TYR A 47 6.92 6.23 -1.09
CA TYR A 47 6.93 6.65 0.31
C TYR A 47 8.36 6.80 0.84
N PHE A 48 8.50 7.60 1.89
CA PHE A 48 9.75 7.76 2.62
C PHE A 48 9.65 7.04 3.96
N ASN A 49 10.61 6.15 4.24
CA ASN A 49 10.74 5.50 5.54
C ASN A 49 11.69 6.33 6.43
N PRO A 50 11.19 7.00 7.49
CA PRO A 50 12.02 7.84 8.34
C PRO A 50 12.98 7.06 9.22
N GLU A 51 12.64 5.84 9.63
CA GLU A 51 13.51 5.00 10.46
C GLU A 51 14.77 4.59 9.69
N GLN A 52 14.61 4.34 8.40
CA GLN A 52 15.69 3.91 7.51
C GLN A 52 16.33 5.07 6.74
N GLY A 53 15.73 6.27 6.80
CA GLY A 53 16.16 7.44 6.04
C GLY A 53 16.19 7.22 4.53
N ALA A 54 15.25 6.43 3.99
CA ALA A 54 15.29 5.96 2.61
C ALA A 54 13.94 6.09 1.89
N TRP A 55 14.00 6.29 0.58
CA TRP A 55 12.84 6.31 -0.30
C TRP A 55 12.57 4.93 -0.89
N TYR A 56 11.29 4.67 -1.14
CA TYR A 56 10.79 3.40 -1.65
C TYR A 56 9.68 3.63 -2.67
N VAL A 57 9.58 2.70 -3.62
CA VAL A 57 8.39 2.50 -4.45
C VAL A 57 7.75 1.20 -4.02
N THR A 58 6.46 1.27 -3.78
CA THR A 58 5.65 0.09 -3.46
C THR A 58 4.45 0.01 -4.38
N GLY A 59 3.86 -1.16 -4.51
CA GLY A 59 2.68 -1.32 -5.33
C GLY A 59 2.17 -2.74 -5.41
N TYR A 60 1.21 -2.92 -6.31
CA TYR A 60 0.69 -4.21 -6.75
C TYR A 60 0.80 -4.26 -8.27
N ASP A 61 1.48 -5.26 -8.82
CA ASP A 61 1.72 -5.39 -10.27
C ASP A 61 0.56 -6.03 -11.06
N GLY A 62 -0.47 -6.52 -10.36
CA GLY A 62 -1.53 -7.34 -10.95
C GLY A 62 -1.49 -8.80 -10.52
N ALA A 63 -0.37 -9.24 -9.95
CA ALA A 63 -0.15 -10.59 -9.42
C ALA A 63 0.46 -10.58 -8.01
N TYR A 64 1.45 -9.72 -7.76
CA TYR A 64 2.21 -9.64 -6.51
C TYR A 64 2.32 -8.20 -6.01
N PHE A 65 2.40 -8.08 -4.69
CA PHE A 65 2.80 -6.84 -4.03
C PHE A 65 4.32 -6.72 -4.05
N PHE A 66 4.82 -5.50 -4.21
CA PHE A 66 6.25 -5.23 -4.22
C PHE A 66 6.59 -4.00 -3.36
N ASP A 67 7.85 -3.97 -2.95
CA ASP A 67 8.45 -2.84 -2.27
C ASP A 67 9.95 -2.78 -2.56
N THR A 68 10.39 -1.66 -3.13
CA THR A 68 11.73 -1.51 -3.71
C THR A 68 12.32 -0.18 -3.28
N ARG A 69 13.51 -0.23 -2.68
CA ARG A 69 14.27 0.97 -2.31
C ARG A 69 14.71 1.73 -3.57
N ILE A 70 14.57 3.05 -3.55
CA ILE A 70 14.96 3.95 -4.64
C ILE A 70 15.74 5.15 -4.10
N GLU A 71 16.38 5.89 -5.01
CA GLU A 71 16.84 7.25 -4.76
C GLU A 71 15.64 8.21 -4.60
N PRO A 72 15.82 9.37 -3.94
CA PRO A 72 14.74 10.35 -3.79
C PRO A 72 14.08 10.72 -5.12
N PRO A 73 12.75 10.52 -5.28
CA PRO A 73 12.05 10.82 -6.52
C PRO A 73 11.78 12.32 -6.66
N ASP A 74 11.65 12.78 -7.90
CA ASP A 74 11.08 14.11 -8.16
C ASP A 74 9.55 14.06 -8.07
N LEU A 75 9.02 14.44 -6.90
CA LEU A 75 7.58 14.41 -6.61
C LEU A 75 6.73 15.29 -7.54
N ARG A 76 7.34 16.22 -8.29
CA ARG A 76 6.63 17.04 -9.28
C ARG A 76 6.15 16.23 -10.48
N ASN A 77 6.76 15.08 -10.73
CA ASN A 77 6.35 14.16 -11.79
C ASN A 77 5.11 13.34 -11.42
N GLY A 78 4.58 13.49 -10.20
CA GLY A 78 3.42 12.77 -9.74
C GLY A 78 3.76 11.32 -9.32
N ARG A 79 2.82 10.40 -9.55
CA ARG A 79 2.95 9.00 -9.14
C ARG A 79 3.87 8.22 -10.08
N PRO A 80 4.57 7.18 -9.57
CA PRO A 80 5.36 6.31 -10.42
C PRO A 80 4.46 5.56 -11.41
N GLU A 81 4.93 5.42 -12.65
CA GLU A 81 4.30 4.52 -13.61
C GLU A 81 4.64 3.08 -13.27
N ILE A 82 3.61 2.24 -13.11
CA ILE A 82 3.79 0.85 -12.70
C ILE A 82 4.65 0.03 -13.66
N GLN A 83 4.56 0.29 -14.97
CA GLN A 83 5.30 -0.46 -15.98
C GLN A 83 6.81 -0.38 -15.77
N SER A 84 7.29 0.71 -15.16
CA SER A 84 8.70 0.90 -14.81
C SER A 84 9.21 -0.08 -13.75
N PHE A 85 8.30 -0.70 -12.98
CA PHE A 85 8.61 -1.59 -11.85
C PHE A 85 8.13 -3.02 -12.07
N VAL A 86 7.38 -3.29 -13.14
CA VAL A 86 6.88 -4.63 -13.53
C VAL A 86 7.93 -5.42 -14.33
N THR A 87 9.13 -4.86 -14.55
CA THR A 87 10.13 -5.49 -15.42
C THR A 87 11.01 -6.50 -14.65
N ASN A 88 10.79 -7.78 -14.96
CA ASN A 88 11.61 -8.97 -14.68
C ASN A 88 11.53 -9.59 -13.27
N GLY A 89 10.56 -10.50 -13.10
CA GLY A 89 10.60 -11.56 -12.07
C GLY A 89 11.67 -12.63 -12.31
N ASP A 90 12.86 -12.24 -12.78
CA ASP A 90 13.98 -13.15 -12.99
C ASP A 90 15.29 -12.38 -12.87
N GLN A 91 15.89 -12.37 -11.67
CA GLN A 91 17.33 -12.38 -11.36
C GLN A 91 17.50 -12.39 -9.83
N SER A 92 17.45 -13.58 -9.22
CA SER A 92 18.16 -13.83 -7.97
C SER A 92 19.60 -14.23 -8.32
N PRO A 93 20.65 -13.55 -7.83
CA PRO A 93 22.00 -14.08 -7.93
C PRO A 93 22.16 -15.23 -6.92
N ASN A 94 22.80 -16.29 -7.40
CA ASN A 94 23.29 -17.45 -6.66
C ASN A 94 24.42 -17.06 -5.71
#